data_AF-A0AB33TBZ6-F1
#
_entry.id   AF-A0AB33TBZ6-F1
#
_cell.length_a   1.000
_cell.length_b   1.000
_cell.length_c   1.000
_cell.angle_alpha   90.00
_cell.angle_beta   90.00
_cell.angle_gamma   90.00
#
_symmetry.space_group_name_H-M   'P 1'
#
loop_
_entity.id
_entity.type
_entity.pdbx_description
1 polymer ?
#
loop_
_entity_poly.entity_id
_entity_poly.type
_entity_poly.pdbx_seq_one_letter_code
_entity_poly.pdbx_strand_id
1 'polypeptide(L)'
;MTGDRLTEQQIAALVDTQLVGLNDQFVGRRPTCQHPQHTCRRAVTAVVSVHVLDNCDGEEADEFGNEVFLLCTNCARALWIAAQWEVRDRTVAATRAGVIPMCSTCQAPVAKPSHIVRDLRKYEEVFDAP
;
A
#
# COMPACT_ATOMS: atom_id res chain seq x y z
N MET A 1 -35.10 -11.04 12.64
CA MET A 1 -33.87 -11.76 13.02
C MET A 1 -32.85 -10.72 13.44
N THR A 2 -32.89 -10.31 14.70
CA THR A 2 -31.89 -9.42 15.31
C THR A 2 -30.64 -10.26 15.57
N GLY A 3 -29.58 -10.03 14.78
CA GLY A 3 -28.28 -10.63 15.07
C GLY A 3 -27.78 -10.11 16.41
N ASP A 4 -27.62 -10.99 17.39
CA ASP A 4 -27.00 -10.64 18.66
C ASP A 4 -25.64 -10.01 18.38
N ARG A 5 -25.51 -8.72 18.71
CA ARG A 5 -24.22 -8.05 18.70
C ARG A 5 -23.40 -8.61 19.84
N LEU A 6 -22.30 -9.27 19.50
CA LEU A 6 -21.31 -9.71 20.47
C LEU A 6 -20.81 -8.50 21.27
N THR A 7 -20.71 -8.66 22.59
CA THR A 7 -20.05 -7.67 23.44
C THR A 7 -18.55 -7.65 23.16
N GLU A 8 -17.87 -6.55 23.48
CA GLU A 8 -16.40 -6.45 23.31
C GLU A 8 -15.65 -7.58 24.02
N GLN A 9 -16.14 -8.03 25.18
CA GLN A 9 -15.59 -9.18 25.90
C GLN A 9 -15.79 -10.50 25.14
N GLN A 10 -16.94 -10.69 24.50
CA GLN A 10 -17.19 -11.87 23.67
C GLN A 10 -16.34 -11.84 22.39
N ILE A 11 -16.11 -10.67 21.80
CA ILE A 11 -15.19 -10.49 20.68
C ILE A 11 -13.75 -10.83 21.12
N ALA A 12 -13.28 -10.29 22.24
CA ALA A 12 -11.93 -10.57 22.76
C ALA A 12 -11.73 -12.07 23.04
N ALA A 13 -12.68 -12.73 23.69
CA ALA A 13 -12.60 -14.17 23.96
C ALA A 13 -12.61 -15.03 22.68
N LEU A 14 -13.38 -14.63 21.66
CA LEU A 14 -13.39 -15.28 20.35
C LEU A 14 -12.06 -15.10 19.62
N VAL A 15 -11.52 -13.89 19.67
CA VAL A 15 -10.22 -13.54 19.10
C VAL A 15 -9.13 -14.38 19.76
N ASP A 16 -9.04 -14.44 21.09
CA ASP A 16 -8.03 -15.22 21.81
C ASP A 16 -8.11 -16.73 21.55
N THR A 17 -9.32 -17.28 21.42
CA THR A 17 -9.52 -18.72 21.21
C THR A 17 -9.34 -19.14 19.75
N GLN A 18 -9.74 -18.29 18.79
CA GLN A 18 -9.62 -18.61 17.36
C GLN A 18 -8.31 -18.16 16.75
N LEU A 19 -7.68 -17.07 17.23
CA LEU A 19 -6.41 -16.58 16.69
C LEU A 19 -5.32 -17.64 16.76
N VAL A 20 -5.23 -18.40 17.85
CA VAL A 20 -4.19 -19.44 18.00
C VAL A 20 -4.31 -20.48 16.87
N GLY A 21 -5.52 -21.00 16.62
CA GLY A 21 -5.77 -21.96 15.55
C GLY A 21 -5.77 -21.37 14.14
N LEU A 22 -6.02 -20.06 13.99
CA LEU A 22 -5.89 -19.34 12.72
C LEU A 22 -4.42 -19.07 12.41
N ASN A 23 -3.60 -18.71 13.40
CA ASN A 23 -2.18 -18.45 13.19
C ASN A 23 -1.50 -19.67 12.56
N ASP A 24 -1.76 -20.87 13.11
CA ASP A 24 -1.26 -22.14 12.57
C ASP A 24 -1.68 -22.41 11.11
N GLN A 25 -2.82 -21.88 10.65
CA GLN A 25 -3.27 -22.00 9.25
C GLN A 25 -2.51 -21.09 8.29
N PHE A 26 -1.87 -20.04 8.80
CA PHE A 26 -1.12 -19.05 8.03
C PHE A 26 0.41 -19.15 8.25
N VAL A 27 0.88 -19.90 9.26
CA VAL A 27 2.31 -20.20 9.46
C VAL A 27 2.90 -20.79 8.17
N GLY A 28 3.94 -20.13 7.64
CA GLY A 28 4.63 -20.52 6.41
C GLY A 28 3.90 -20.22 5.10
N ARG A 29 2.68 -19.65 5.13
CA ARG A 29 1.94 -19.23 3.93
C ARG A 29 2.07 -17.73 3.71
N ARG A 30 2.69 -17.35 2.59
CA ARG A 30 2.72 -15.95 2.16
C ARG A 30 1.36 -15.52 1.61
N PRO A 31 0.90 -14.30 1.94
CA PRO A 31 -0.24 -13.70 1.25
C PRO A 31 0.00 -13.62 -0.26
N THR A 32 -1.10 -13.52 -1.01
CA THR A 32 -1.04 -13.23 -2.45
C THR A 32 -0.94 -11.74 -2.71
N CYS A 33 -0.31 -11.39 -3.82
CA CYS A 33 -0.12 -10.02 -4.29
C CYS A 33 -1.44 -9.23 -4.36
N GLN A 34 -1.45 -8.03 -3.78
CA GLN A 34 -2.59 -7.12 -3.69
C GLN A 34 -2.49 -5.99 -4.72
N HIS A 35 -2.31 -6.33 -6.01
CA HIS A 35 -2.22 -5.30 -7.04
C HIS A 35 -3.58 -4.63 -7.25
N PRO A 36 -3.69 -3.29 -7.25
CA PRO A 36 -5.00 -2.63 -7.26
C PRO A 36 -5.77 -2.79 -8.57
N GLN A 37 -5.09 -2.82 -9.73
CA GLN A 37 -5.75 -2.87 -11.04
C GLN A 37 -6.03 -4.29 -11.59
N HIS A 38 -5.51 -5.36 -10.98
CA HIS A 38 -5.77 -6.72 -11.46
C HIS A 38 -5.51 -7.78 -10.38
N THR A 39 -6.16 -8.94 -10.51
CA THR A 39 -5.93 -10.08 -9.62
C THR A 39 -4.58 -10.75 -9.93
N CYS A 40 -3.63 -10.65 -9.01
CA CYS A 40 -2.33 -11.34 -9.11
C CYS A 40 -2.24 -12.43 -8.03
N ARG A 41 -2.07 -13.69 -8.42
CA ARG A 41 -2.01 -14.84 -7.48
C ARG A 41 -0.60 -15.20 -7.02
N ARG A 42 0.42 -14.43 -7.42
CA ARG A 42 1.81 -14.67 -6.98
C ARG A 42 1.94 -14.33 -5.49
N ALA A 43 2.85 -15.02 -4.81
CA ALA A 43 3.20 -14.70 -3.43
C ALA A 43 3.77 -13.27 -3.30
N VAL A 44 3.48 -12.62 -2.19
CA VAL A 44 4.05 -11.31 -1.85
C VAL A 44 5.55 -11.46 -1.58
N THR A 45 6.32 -10.50 -2.08
CA THR A 45 7.77 -10.41 -1.86
C THR A 45 8.24 -9.00 -1.48
N ALA A 46 7.36 -8.00 -1.57
CA ALA A 46 7.69 -6.62 -1.22
C ALA A 46 6.50 -5.92 -0.55
N VAL A 47 6.82 -5.02 0.38
CA VAL A 47 5.91 -4.02 0.94
C VAL A 47 6.28 -2.68 0.30
N VAL A 48 5.30 -2.03 -0.31
CA VAL A 48 5.52 -0.80 -1.09
C VAL A 48 4.64 0.31 -0.54
N SER A 49 5.23 1.43 -0.16
CA SER A 49 4.50 2.63 0.25
C SER A 49 4.44 3.62 -0.90
N VAL A 50 3.23 4.03 -1.28
CA VAL A 50 2.97 4.87 -2.43
C VAL A 50 2.22 6.11 -1.99
N HIS A 51 2.75 7.28 -2.29
CA HIS A 51 2.07 8.54 -2.04
C HIS A 51 0.76 8.61 -2.85
N VAL A 52 -0.36 8.82 -2.16
CA VAL A 52 -1.67 9.01 -2.79
C VAL A 52 -1.70 10.43 -3.37
N LEU A 53 -1.45 10.56 -4.67
CA LEU A 53 -1.36 11.87 -5.30
C LEU A 53 -2.71 12.60 -5.30
N ASP A 54 -2.67 13.89 -4.95
CA ASP A 54 -3.80 14.82 -4.98
C ASP A 54 -5.02 14.43 -4.11
N ASN A 55 -4.85 13.43 -3.24
CA ASN A 55 -5.84 12.98 -2.25
C ASN A 55 -5.13 12.35 -1.04
N CYS A 56 -3.95 12.86 -0.67
CA CYS A 56 -3.11 12.28 0.37
C CYS A 56 -3.61 12.51 1.80
N ASP A 57 -4.73 13.21 1.95
CA ASP A 57 -5.49 13.39 3.19
C ASP A 57 -6.80 12.58 3.18
N GLY A 58 -7.02 11.76 2.15
CA GLY A 58 -8.18 10.90 2.00
C GLY A 58 -8.13 9.63 2.86
N GLU A 59 -9.27 8.94 2.95
CA GLU A 59 -9.45 7.76 3.81
C GLU A 59 -8.56 6.56 3.44
N GLU A 60 -8.10 6.49 2.19
CA GLU A 60 -7.22 5.42 1.69
C GLU A 60 -5.74 5.64 2.05
N ALA A 61 -5.40 6.82 2.58
CA ALA A 61 -4.03 7.19 2.92
C ALA A 61 -3.73 6.99 4.42
N ASP A 62 -2.50 6.57 4.73
CA ASP A 62 -1.93 6.58 6.07
C ASP A 62 -1.65 8.00 6.58
N GLU A 63 -1.17 8.13 7.82
CA GLU A 63 -0.83 9.41 8.45
C GLU A 63 0.27 10.20 7.72
N PHE A 64 1.02 9.56 6.83
CA PHE A 64 2.06 10.18 6.01
C PHE A 64 1.61 10.45 4.57
N GLY A 65 0.32 10.21 4.27
CA GLY A 65 -0.28 10.41 2.97
C GLY A 65 0.08 9.34 1.95
N ASN A 66 0.31 8.10 2.39
CA ASN A 66 0.63 6.97 1.52
C ASN A 66 -0.39 5.85 1.62
N GLU A 67 -0.57 5.11 0.54
CA GLU A 67 -1.19 3.79 0.55
C GLU A 67 -0.10 2.71 0.56
N VAL A 68 -0.34 1.62 1.29
CA VAL A 68 0.62 0.52 1.42
C VAL A 68 0.11 -0.71 0.68
N PHE A 69 0.95 -1.22 -0.22
CA PHE A 69 0.64 -2.42 -1.00
C PHE A 69 1.58 -3.59 -0.65
N LEU A 70 1.00 -4.78 -0.57
CA LEU A 70 1.74 -6.05 -0.52
C LEU A 70 1.85 -6.62 -1.93
N LEU A 71 3.02 -6.48 -2.57
CA LEU A 71 3.20 -6.83 -3.99
C LEU A 71 4.21 -7.95 -4.19
N CYS A 72 4.04 -8.71 -5.28
CA CYS A 72 5.13 -9.51 -5.82
C CYS A 72 6.12 -8.61 -6.58
N THR A 73 7.36 -9.07 -6.77
CA THR A 73 8.44 -8.29 -7.41
C THR A 73 8.05 -7.73 -8.78
N ASN A 74 7.29 -8.48 -9.58
CA ASN A 74 6.85 -8.03 -10.90
C ASN A 74 5.84 -6.89 -10.80
N CYS A 75 4.90 -6.99 -9.86
CA CYS A 75 3.90 -5.98 -9.60
C CYS A 75 4.52 -4.70 -8.99
N ALA A 76 5.47 -4.85 -8.05
CA ALA A 76 6.23 -3.72 -7.52
C ALA A 76 7.03 -2.99 -8.63
N ARG A 77 7.65 -3.75 -9.55
CA ARG A 77 8.33 -3.17 -10.72
C ARG A 77 7.36 -2.47 -11.66
N ALA A 78 6.19 -3.04 -11.92
CA ALA A 78 5.17 -2.42 -12.77
C ALA A 78 4.68 -1.09 -12.16
N LEU A 79 4.46 -1.06 -10.84
CA LEU A 79 4.12 0.15 -10.10
C LEU A 79 5.21 1.22 -10.19
N TRP A 80 6.49 0.85 -10.08
CA TRP A 80 7.60 1.78 -10.30
C TRP A 80 7.60 2.37 -11.72
N ILE A 81 7.31 1.54 -12.73
CA ILE A 81 7.18 2.00 -14.12
C ILE A 81 5.98 2.96 -14.26
N ALA A 82 4.85 2.65 -13.64
CA ALA A 82 3.69 3.55 -13.64
C ALA A 82 4.03 4.92 -13.01
N ALA A 83 4.78 4.94 -11.90
CA ALA A 83 5.26 6.18 -11.29
C ALA A 83 6.18 7.00 -12.23
N GLN A 84 6.98 6.34 -13.07
CA GLN A 84 7.79 7.05 -14.09
C GLN A 84 6.90 7.77 -15.11
N TRP A 85 5.84 7.11 -15.58
CA TRP A 85 4.88 7.70 -16.51
C TRP A 85 4.14 8.88 -15.89
N GLU A 86 3.68 8.73 -14.65
CA GLU A 86 3.00 9.81 -13.92
C GLU A 86 3.90 11.04 -13.74
N VAL A 87 5.16 10.83 -13.32
CA VAL A 87 6.14 11.92 -13.21
C VAL A 87 6.38 12.60 -14.54
N ARG A 88 6.53 11.83 -15.63
CA ARG A 88 6.71 12.37 -16.97
C ARG A 88 5.53 13.25 -17.35
N ASP A 89 4.31 12.74 -17.20
CA ASP A 89 3.10 13.42 -17.65
C ASP A 89 2.86 14.71 -16.83
N ARG A 90 3.06 14.67 -15.51
CA ARG A 90 3.05 15.87 -14.66
C ARG A 90 4.14 16.86 -15.01
N THR A 91 5.36 16.39 -15.29
CA THR A 91 6.48 17.27 -15.67
C THR A 91 6.19 18.01 -16.98
N VAL A 92 5.60 17.32 -17.97
CA VAL A 92 5.18 17.94 -19.24
C VAL A 92 4.11 19.01 -18.99
N ALA A 93 3.10 18.72 -18.16
CA ALA A 93 2.06 19.68 -17.83
C ALA A 93 2.64 20.91 -17.08
N ALA A 94 3.48 20.68 -16.07
CA ALA A 94 4.09 21.71 -15.25
C ALA A 94 5.03 22.62 -16.07
N THR A 95 5.81 22.05 -16.98
CA THR A 95 6.71 22.80 -17.88
C THR A 95 5.93 23.79 -18.74
N ARG A 96 4.76 23.40 -19.27
CA ARG A 96 3.91 24.29 -20.08
C ARG A 96 3.34 25.46 -19.29
N ALA A 97 3.13 25.27 -17.99
CA ALA A 97 2.62 26.28 -17.08
C ALA A 97 3.73 27.11 -16.40
N GLY A 98 5.02 26.77 -16.61
CA GLY A 98 6.14 27.43 -15.94
C GLY A 98 6.22 27.15 -14.44
N VAL A 99 5.69 26.01 -13.99
CA VAL A 99 5.65 25.60 -12.57
C VAL A 99 6.40 24.27 -12.36
N ILE A 100 6.56 23.89 -11.09
CA ILE A 100 7.10 22.57 -10.68
C ILE A 100 5.92 21.60 -10.49
N PRO A 101 6.04 20.32 -10.87
CA PRO A 101 4.99 19.34 -10.58
C PRO A 101 4.92 19.07 -9.07
N MET A 102 3.76 19.29 -8.48
CA MET A 102 3.50 19.14 -7.05
C MET A 102 2.22 18.32 -6.83
N CYS A 103 2.11 17.70 -5.66
CA CYS A 103 0.84 17.16 -5.16
C CYS A 103 -0.06 18.34 -4.77
N SER A 104 -1.31 18.36 -5.25
CA SER A 104 -2.22 19.48 -5.00
C SER A 104 -2.62 19.59 -3.53
N THR A 105 -2.67 18.47 -2.81
CA THR A 105 -3.04 18.40 -1.39
C THR A 105 -1.91 18.88 -0.48
N CYS A 106 -0.78 18.17 -0.45
CA CYS A 106 0.30 18.44 0.51
C CYS A 106 1.43 19.32 -0.04
N GLN A 107 1.37 19.71 -1.31
CA GLN A 107 2.42 20.49 -1.98
C GLN A 107 3.80 19.81 -1.94
N ALA A 108 3.85 18.48 -1.79
CA ALA A 108 5.10 17.74 -1.97
C ALA A 108 5.49 17.70 -3.46
N PRO A 109 6.79 17.74 -3.80
CA PRO A 109 7.22 17.67 -5.19
C PRO A 109 6.92 16.31 -5.81
N VAL A 110 6.55 16.28 -7.09
CA VAL A 110 6.26 15.06 -7.87
C VAL A 110 7.11 15.04 -9.15
N ALA A 111 8.41 15.24 -8.97
CA ALA A 111 9.38 15.33 -10.06
C ALA A 111 10.22 14.06 -10.26
N LYS A 112 10.09 13.07 -9.35
CA LYS A 112 10.83 11.81 -9.40
C LYS A 112 9.91 10.65 -8.99
N PRO A 113 10.14 9.44 -9.53
CA PRO A 113 9.35 8.27 -9.16
C PRO A 113 9.39 7.98 -7.67
N SER A 114 10.52 8.25 -7.00
CA SER A 114 10.69 8.09 -5.56
C SER A 114 9.86 9.08 -4.73
N HIS A 115 9.30 10.12 -5.35
CA HIS A 115 8.33 10.99 -4.66
C HIS A 115 6.93 10.36 -4.63
N ILE A 116 6.65 9.42 -5.55
CA ILE A 116 5.41 8.65 -5.62
C ILE A 116 5.61 7.33 -4.88
N VAL A 117 6.52 6.46 -5.34
CA VAL A 117 6.88 5.23 -4.64
C VAL A 117 7.96 5.57 -3.60
N ARG A 118 7.53 5.89 -2.38
CA ARG A 118 8.39 6.45 -1.34
C ARG A 118 9.24 5.41 -0.63
N ASP A 119 8.73 4.19 -0.53
CA ASP A 119 9.44 3.09 0.12
C ASP A 119 9.15 1.75 -0.57
N LEU A 120 10.16 0.89 -0.59
CA LEU A 120 10.08 -0.48 -1.10
C LEU A 120 11.00 -1.34 -0.24
N ARG A 121 10.37 -2.15 0.61
CA ARG A 121 11.06 -3.10 1.50
C ARG A 121 10.76 -4.53 1.07
N LYS A 122 11.68 -5.45 1.32
CA LYS A 122 11.38 -6.87 1.15
C LYS A 122 10.38 -7.31 2.21
N TYR A 123 9.52 -8.27 1.87
CA TYR A 123 8.53 -8.79 2.79
C TYR A 123 9.15 -9.29 4.11
N GLU A 124 10.28 -10.01 4.00
CA GLU A 124 10.99 -10.60 5.11
C GLU A 124 11.60 -9.54 6.05
N GLU A 125 12.00 -8.39 5.50
CA GLU A 125 12.53 -7.27 6.29
C GLU A 125 11.45 -6.61 7.17
N VAL A 126 10.18 -6.77 6.81
CA VAL A 126 9.04 -6.18 7.52
C VAL A 126 8.39 -7.17 8.48
N PHE A 127 8.27 -8.44 8.06
CA PHE A 127 7.48 -9.45 8.78
C PHE A 127 8.31 -10.58 9.39
N ASP A 128 9.57 -10.77 8.99
CA ASP A 128 10.49 -11.75 9.60
C ASP A 128 11.59 -11.05 10.42
N ALA A 129 11.42 -9.76 10.74
CA ALA A 129 12.30 -9.04 11.66
C ALA A 129 12.19 -9.66 13.08
N PRO A 130 13.31 -9.90 13.77
CA PRO A 130 13.35 -10.59 15.07
C PRO A 130 12.58 -9.87 16.19
#